data_AF-A0A924QSL7-F1
#
_entry.id   AF-A0A924QSL7-F1
#
_cell.length_a   1.000
_cell.length_b   1.000
_cell.length_c   1.000
_cell.angle_alpha   90.00
_cell.angle_beta   90.00
_cell.angle_gamma   90.00
#
_symmetry.space_group_name_H-M   'P 1'
#
loop_
_entity.id
_entity.type
_entity.pdbx_description
1 polymer ?
#
loop_
_entity_poly.entity_id
_entity_poly.type
_entity_poly.pdbx_seq_one_letter_code
_entity_poly.pdbx_strand_id
1 'polypeptide(L)'
;ELEKTPAENAYGMDVWVKRTKKMILNERYKRGEYHIDHGDGLDYYHVGFSLGAGNCMPYINDSIYYSKNYTSWKILDNGPLRTTFQLGYDVWDVAGKKVSAIKTISLDAGSQLNKVSVAYTYDGNQNLPVVVGITKRPETGVELLNEQNGILGYWEPTHGEDGTTGVGCIIPSPIKNMLVNGKQLLAISEMKKSEPFVYYTGAVWNKAGVITNAEQWFQYLQQQQQQLVEDGISIKF
;
A
#
# COMPACT_ATOMS: atom_id res chain seq x y z
N GLU A 1 21.80 9.47 -0.17
CA GLU A 1 21.84 10.76 -0.90
C GLU A 1 20.46 11.41 -1.09
N LEU A 2 19.35 10.66 -1.15
CA LEU A 2 17.98 11.22 -1.20
C LEU A 2 17.60 12.15 -0.03
N GLU A 3 18.21 11.97 1.16
CA GLU A 3 17.99 12.89 2.29
C GLU A 3 18.54 14.31 2.07
N LYS A 4 19.31 14.54 0.99
CA LYS A 4 19.84 15.86 0.62
C LYS A 4 18.90 16.66 -0.30
N THR A 5 17.82 16.07 -0.79
CA THR A 5 16.80 16.74 -1.64
C THR A 5 15.39 16.60 -1.03
N PRO A 6 15.09 17.29 0.09
CA PRO A 6 13.88 17.05 0.89
C PRO A 6 12.55 17.28 0.16
N ALA A 7 12.55 18.06 -0.92
CA ALA A 7 11.37 18.34 -1.74
C ALA A 7 10.88 17.12 -2.53
N GLU A 8 11.72 16.10 -2.71
CA GLU A 8 11.39 14.84 -3.40
C GLU A 8 11.06 13.70 -2.42
N ASN A 9 11.10 13.96 -1.11
CA ASN A 9 10.79 12.94 -0.13
C ASN A 9 9.29 12.64 -0.11
N ALA A 10 8.98 11.35 -0.09
CA ALA A 10 7.65 10.85 0.21
C ALA A 10 7.76 9.82 1.34
N TYR A 11 6.72 9.70 2.15
CA TYR A 11 6.68 8.69 3.22
C TYR A 11 5.90 7.44 2.82
N GLY A 12 5.10 7.54 1.77
CA GLY A 12 4.11 6.55 1.38
C GLY A 12 4.62 5.52 0.39
N MET A 13 3.76 4.56 0.09
CA MET A 13 4.01 3.63 -1.01
C MET A 13 3.63 4.27 -2.35
N ASP A 14 4.44 4.05 -3.36
CA ASP A 14 4.22 4.56 -4.71
C ASP A 14 3.62 3.50 -5.64
N VAL A 15 3.00 3.93 -6.74
CA VAL A 15 2.40 3.08 -7.78
C VAL A 15 2.91 3.50 -9.14
N TRP A 16 3.61 2.57 -9.79
CA TRP A 16 4.00 2.70 -11.19
C TRP A 16 3.10 1.82 -12.04
N VAL A 17 2.31 2.42 -12.93
CA VAL A 17 1.35 1.68 -13.73
C VAL A 17 2.02 1.07 -14.97
N LYS A 18 1.47 -0.06 -15.42
CA LYS A 18 1.92 -0.74 -16.65
C LYS A 18 0.77 -1.38 -17.40
N ARG A 19 0.92 -1.50 -18.72
CA ARG A 19 -0.03 -2.21 -19.61
C ARG A 19 0.64 -3.32 -20.43
N THR A 20 1.74 -3.85 -19.92
CA THR A 20 2.51 -4.94 -20.54
C THR A 20 2.75 -6.07 -19.56
N LYS A 21 2.95 -7.28 -20.08
CA LYS A 21 3.36 -8.46 -19.29
C LYS A 21 4.88 -8.52 -19.07
N LYS A 22 5.67 -7.70 -19.78
CA LYS A 22 7.13 -7.64 -19.63
C LYS A 22 7.54 -7.06 -18.28
N MET A 23 8.71 -7.47 -17.78
CA MET A 23 9.39 -6.81 -16.66
C MET A 23 10.10 -5.56 -17.18
N ILE A 24 9.57 -4.38 -16.85
CA ILE A 24 9.98 -3.12 -17.51
C ILE A 24 10.84 -2.19 -16.65
N LEU A 25 11.00 -2.49 -15.36
CA LEU A 25 11.54 -1.51 -14.41
C LEU A 25 13.00 -1.14 -14.73
N ASN A 26 13.84 -2.12 -15.05
CA ASN A 26 15.23 -1.87 -15.45
C ASN A 26 15.34 -1.06 -16.75
N GLU A 27 14.47 -1.32 -17.73
CA GLU A 27 14.43 -0.59 -18.99
C GLU A 27 13.99 0.86 -18.78
N ARG A 28 12.97 1.09 -17.94
CA ARG A 28 12.49 2.44 -17.58
C ARG A 28 13.55 3.25 -16.85
N TYR A 29 14.23 2.67 -15.85
CA TYR A 29 15.33 3.34 -15.15
C TYR A 29 16.48 3.67 -16.10
N LYS A 30 16.84 2.77 -17.02
CA LYS A 30 17.89 3.02 -18.01
C LYS A 30 17.51 4.16 -18.98
N ARG A 31 16.23 4.29 -19.34
CA ARG A 31 15.73 5.36 -20.21
C ARG A 31 15.71 6.72 -19.51
N GLY A 32 15.43 6.76 -18.20
CA GLY A 32 15.33 8.01 -17.43
C GLY A 32 14.04 8.80 -17.68
N GLU A 33 13.13 8.29 -18.52
CA GLU A 33 11.84 8.90 -18.84
C GLU A 33 10.70 7.98 -18.37
N TYR A 34 10.59 7.80 -17.05
CA TYR A 34 9.58 6.92 -16.45
C TYR A 34 8.24 7.63 -16.19
N HIS A 35 8.20 8.97 -16.24
CA HIS A 35 6.97 9.77 -16.19
C HIS A 35 6.26 9.92 -17.55
N ILE A 36 6.77 9.31 -18.61
CA ILE A 36 6.20 9.36 -19.96
C ILE A 36 5.74 7.95 -20.35
N ASP A 37 4.50 7.83 -20.79
CA ASP A 37 3.93 6.58 -21.29
C ASP A 37 4.41 6.28 -22.72
N HIS A 38 5.42 5.42 -22.84
CA HIS A 38 5.97 4.94 -24.12
C HIS A 38 5.27 3.68 -24.66
N GLY A 39 4.05 3.41 -24.18
CA GLY A 39 3.28 2.20 -24.53
C GLY A 39 3.37 1.09 -23.50
N ASP A 40 4.31 1.17 -22.55
CA ASP A 40 4.49 0.19 -21.48
C ASP A 40 3.92 0.65 -20.13
N GLY A 41 3.49 1.92 -20.02
CA GLY A 41 2.99 2.59 -18.82
C GLY A 41 3.96 3.66 -18.29
N LEU A 42 3.68 4.19 -17.10
CA LEU A 42 4.40 5.34 -16.54
C LEU A 42 4.30 5.39 -15.00
N ASP A 43 5.07 6.27 -14.41
CA ASP A 43 4.92 6.78 -13.05
C ASP A 43 4.22 8.14 -13.09
N TYR A 44 3.02 8.25 -12.52
CA TYR A 44 2.29 9.53 -12.41
C TYR A 44 1.52 9.63 -11.10
N TYR A 45 1.72 8.67 -10.19
CA TYR A 45 1.01 8.62 -8.93
C TYR A 45 1.62 9.62 -7.96
N HIS A 46 0.79 10.46 -7.33
CA HIS A 46 1.30 11.53 -6.48
C HIS A 46 1.20 11.13 -4.99
N VAL A 47 2.31 10.63 -4.45
CA VAL A 47 2.41 10.19 -3.05
C VAL A 47 2.43 11.38 -2.08
N GLY A 48 3.45 12.25 -2.16
CA GLY A 48 3.71 13.32 -1.20
C GLY A 48 3.95 12.84 0.24
N PHE A 49 3.75 13.73 1.22
CA PHE A 49 3.85 13.41 2.66
C PHE A 49 2.60 12.72 3.19
N SER A 50 2.32 11.53 2.65
CA SER A 50 1.15 10.72 2.96
C SER A 50 1.53 9.25 3.13
N LEU A 51 0.54 8.39 3.39
CA LEU A 51 0.68 6.93 3.36
C LEU A 51 0.69 6.37 1.92
N GLY A 52 0.51 7.20 0.89
CA GLY A 52 0.62 6.78 -0.50
C GLY A 52 -0.43 5.75 -0.88
N ALA A 53 -0.03 4.69 -1.56
CA ALA A 53 -0.89 3.59 -1.98
C ALA A 53 -0.90 2.46 -0.95
N GLY A 54 -1.34 2.74 0.28
CA GLY A 54 -1.57 1.70 1.29
C GLY A 54 -0.41 1.46 2.25
N ASN A 55 0.46 2.44 2.51
CA ASN A 55 1.48 2.26 3.55
C ASN A 55 0.83 2.14 4.94
N CYS A 56 1.48 1.38 5.83
CA CYS A 56 1.09 1.20 7.22
C CYS A 56 2.08 1.91 8.15
N MET A 57 1.56 2.68 9.11
CA MET A 57 2.34 3.41 10.13
C MET A 57 1.69 3.33 11.52
N PRO A 58 2.45 3.52 12.61
CA PRO A 58 1.90 3.72 13.94
C PRO A 58 0.99 4.95 14.00
N TYR A 59 -0.12 4.84 14.74
CA TYR A 59 -1.13 5.88 14.91
C TYR A 59 -1.40 6.11 16.39
N ILE A 60 -1.01 7.25 16.95
CA ILE A 60 -1.16 7.53 18.40
C ILE A 60 -1.67 8.95 18.59
N ASN A 61 -2.68 9.13 19.44
CA ASN A 61 -3.27 10.43 19.76
C ASN A 61 -3.60 11.23 18.49
N ASP A 62 -4.34 10.59 17.58
CA ASP A 62 -4.76 11.12 16.30
C ASP A 62 -3.66 11.58 15.33
N SER A 63 -2.42 11.11 15.56
CA SER A 63 -1.25 11.45 14.76
C SER A 63 -0.62 10.21 14.12
N ILE A 64 -0.25 10.35 12.85
CA ILE A 64 0.49 9.33 12.09
C ILE A 64 1.99 9.56 12.31
N TYR A 65 2.72 8.54 12.75
CA TYR A 65 4.16 8.60 12.97
C TYR A 65 4.90 7.94 11.81
N TYR A 66 5.23 8.75 10.80
CA TYR A 66 5.93 8.29 9.60
C TYR A 66 7.37 7.86 9.93
N SER A 67 7.76 6.69 9.42
CA SER A 67 9.16 6.29 9.40
C SER A 67 9.96 7.12 8.39
N LYS A 68 11.29 7.04 8.48
CA LYS A 68 12.18 7.43 7.38
C LYS A 68 12.17 6.37 6.26
N ASN A 69 13.08 6.52 5.30
CA ASN A 69 13.36 5.54 4.26
C ASN A 69 13.83 4.21 4.85
N TYR A 70 13.65 3.13 4.10
CA TYR A 70 14.25 1.84 4.44
C TYR A 70 15.78 1.96 4.35
N THR A 71 16.49 1.24 5.22
CA THR A 71 17.96 1.26 5.32
C THR A 71 18.59 -0.06 4.92
N SER A 72 17.79 -1.13 4.82
CA SER A 72 18.22 -2.44 4.36
C SER A 72 17.13 -3.12 3.56
N TRP A 73 17.53 -4.05 2.69
CA TRP A 73 16.61 -4.87 1.92
C TRP A 73 17.19 -6.26 1.70
N LYS A 74 16.32 -7.25 1.46
CA LYS A 74 16.72 -8.57 0.97
C LYS A 74 15.60 -9.20 0.14
N ILE A 75 15.98 -9.88 -0.93
CA ILE A 75 15.05 -10.72 -1.71
C ILE A 75 14.96 -12.07 -0.99
N LEU A 76 13.74 -12.56 -0.77
CA LEU A 76 13.48 -13.88 -0.20
C LEU A 76 13.18 -14.90 -1.29
N ASP A 77 12.36 -14.50 -2.26
CA ASP A 77 12.03 -15.28 -3.44
C ASP A 77 11.72 -14.36 -4.63
N ASN A 78 12.04 -14.81 -5.83
CA ASN A 78 11.78 -14.08 -7.07
C ASN A 78 11.62 -15.07 -8.22
N GLY A 79 10.48 -15.76 -8.21
CA GLY A 79 10.11 -16.77 -9.20
C GLY A 79 8.89 -16.38 -10.03
N PRO A 80 8.50 -17.22 -11.00
CA PRO A 80 7.37 -16.92 -11.90
C PRO A 80 6.00 -16.88 -11.22
N LEU A 81 5.86 -17.52 -10.05
CA LEU A 81 4.60 -17.57 -9.29
C LEU A 81 4.52 -16.53 -8.17
N ARG A 82 5.68 -16.15 -7.61
CA ARG A 82 5.76 -15.24 -6.47
C ARG A 82 7.10 -14.54 -6.44
N THR A 83 7.06 -13.26 -6.08
CA THR A 83 8.23 -12.56 -5.55
C THR A 83 7.94 -12.08 -4.14
N THR A 84 8.95 -12.18 -3.27
CA THR A 84 8.91 -11.69 -1.91
C THR A 84 10.23 -11.04 -1.56
N PHE A 85 10.17 -9.89 -0.89
CA PHE A 85 11.34 -9.21 -0.35
C PHE A 85 11.02 -8.60 1.00
N GLN A 86 12.07 -8.24 1.74
CA GLN A 86 11.97 -7.50 2.99
C GLN A 86 12.64 -6.15 2.88
N LEU A 87 12.04 -5.16 3.56
CA LEU A 87 12.60 -3.84 3.80
C LEU A 87 12.76 -3.65 5.30
N GLY A 88 13.95 -3.25 5.75
CA GLY A 88 14.24 -2.90 7.13
C GLY A 88 14.26 -1.38 7.32
N TYR A 89 13.65 -0.93 8.40
CA TYR A 89 13.57 0.47 8.80
C TYR A 89 14.26 0.67 10.14
N ASP A 90 15.22 1.59 10.18
CA ASP A 90 15.94 1.98 11.39
C ASP A 90 15.00 2.57 12.45
N VAL A 91 15.50 2.70 13.68
CA VAL A 91 14.73 3.24 14.80
C VAL A 91 14.28 4.68 14.55
N TRP A 92 13.01 4.98 14.78
CA TRP A 92 12.45 6.34 14.87
C TRP A 92 11.61 6.54 16.13
N ASP A 93 11.32 7.80 16.44
CA ASP A 93 10.46 8.16 17.57
C ASP A 93 8.98 8.05 17.20
N VAL A 94 8.24 7.30 18.03
CA VAL A 94 6.79 7.15 17.95
C VAL A 94 6.21 7.51 19.32
N ALA A 95 5.82 8.78 19.47
CA ALA A 95 5.30 9.35 20.71
C ALA A 95 6.23 9.09 21.92
N GLY A 96 7.53 9.31 21.76
CA GLY A 96 8.54 9.08 22.80
C GLY A 96 9.03 7.62 22.91
N LYS A 97 8.54 6.70 22.07
CA LYS A 97 9.00 5.31 22.01
C LYS A 97 9.91 5.10 20.81
N LYS A 98 11.02 4.39 21.04
CA LYS A 98 11.89 3.91 19.97
C LYS A 98 11.24 2.73 19.26
N VAL A 99 10.95 2.89 17.98
CA VAL A 99 10.31 1.86 17.14
C VAL A 99 11.18 1.61 15.92
N SER A 100 11.40 0.34 15.57
CA SER A 100 11.94 -0.08 14.27
C SER A 100 10.94 -1.01 13.58
N ALA A 101 11.12 -1.26 12.27
CA ALA A 101 10.22 -2.14 11.54
C ALA A 101 10.91 -3.01 10.49
N ILE A 102 10.35 -4.19 10.25
CA ILE A 102 10.61 -5.01 9.07
C ILE A 102 9.28 -5.16 8.31
N LYS A 103 9.28 -4.80 7.02
CA LYS A 103 8.16 -5.03 6.11
C LYS A 103 8.51 -6.16 5.17
N THR A 104 7.72 -7.23 5.17
CA THR A 104 7.79 -8.30 4.16
C THR A 104 6.69 -8.06 3.15
N ILE A 105 7.05 -7.96 1.88
CA ILE A 105 6.13 -7.70 0.78
C ILE A 105 6.22 -8.86 -0.19
N SER A 106 5.08 -9.49 -0.48
CA SER A 106 4.99 -10.54 -1.49
C SER A 106 3.91 -10.24 -2.52
N LEU A 107 4.18 -10.57 -3.78
CA LEU A 107 3.22 -10.49 -4.88
C LEU A 107 3.12 -11.84 -5.58
N ASP A 108 1.90 -12.34 -5.66
CA ASP A 108 1.57 -13.56 -6.41
C ASP A 108 1.19 -13.21 -7.85
N ALA A 109 1.61 -14.05 -8.78
CA ALA A 109 1.29 -13.88 -10.19
C ALA A 109 -0.23 -13.82 -10.41
N GLY A 110 -0.68 -12.79 -11.13
CA GLY A 110 -2.10 -12.57 -11.42
C GLY A 110 -2.85 -11.75 -10.38
N SER A 111 -2.28 -11.50 -9.20
CA SER A 111 -2.86 -10.59 -8.20
C SER A 111 -2.62 -9.12 -8.57
N GLN A 112 -3.59 -8.26 -8.27
CA GLN A 112 -3.43 -6.80 -8.26
C GLN A 112 -3.03 -6.27 -6.87
N LEU A 113 -2.96 -7.15 -5.87
CA LEU A 113 -2.63 -6.82 -4.48
C LEU A 113 -1.36 -7.54 -4.05
N ASN A 114 -0.46 -6.78 -3.45
CA ASN A 114 0.63 -7.31 -2.64
C ASN A 114 0.08 -7.70 -1.27
N LYS A 115 0.58 -8.78 -0.69
CA LYS A 115 0.48 -9.04 0.75
C LYS A 115 1.64 -8.34 1.45
N VAL A 116 1.32 -7.54 2.46
CA VAL A 116 2.29 -6.84 3.28
C VAL A 116 2.17 -7.30 4.72
N SER A 117 3.29 -7.69 5.31
CA SER A 117 3.43 -8.06 6.72
C SER A 117 4.41 -7.12 7.40
N VAL A 118 3.95 -6.35 8.38
CA VAL A 118 4.76 -5.34 9.09
C VAL A 118 4.99 -5.80 10.53
N ALA A 119 6.25 -6.04 10.87
CA ALA A 119 6.66 -6.34 12.24
C ALA A 119 7.33 -5.12 12.85
N TYR A 120 6.69 -4.50 13.86
CA TYR A 120 7.29 -3.41 14.64
C TYR A 120 8.00 -3.95 15.89
N THR A 121 9.20 -3.45 16.14
CA THR A 121 9.96 -3.73 17.38
C THR A 121 10.02 -2.47 18.23
N TYR A 122 9.66 -2.58 19.51
CA TYR A 122 9.56 -1.47 20.48
C TYR A 122 9.52 -2.01 21.92
N ASP A 123 9.72 -1.15 22.92
CA ASP A 123 9.65 -1.56 24.33
C ASP A 123 8.20 -1.58 24.88
N GLY A 124 7.92 -2.56 25.74
CA GLY A 124 6.62 -2.76 26.41
C GLY A 124 5.71 -3.80 25.73
N ASN A 125 4.62 -4.17 26.43
CA ASN A 125 3.74 -5.29 26.04
C ASN A 125 2.38 -4.85 25.48
N GLN A 126 2.14 -3.55 25.37
CA GLN A 126 0.91 -3.01 24.81
C GLN A 126 0.80 -3.28 23.30
N ASN A 127 -0.43 -3.48 22.84
CA ASN A 127 -0.74 -3.44 21.41
C ASN A 127 -0.40 -2.06 20.84
N LEU A 128 -0.09 -2.02 19.55
CA LEU A 128 0.27 -0.81 18.82
C LEU A 128 -0.88 -0.43 17.88
N PRO A 129 -1.56 0.72 18.10
CA PRO A 129 -2.50 1.19 17.10
C PRO A 129 -1.76 1.60 15.83
N VAL A 130 -2.32 1.21 14.70
CA VAL A 130 -1.72 1.40 13.37
C VAL A 130 -2.77 1.94 12.42
N VAL A 131 -2.31 2.55 11.34
CA VAL A 131 -3.18 3.07 10.27
C VAL A 131 -2.62 2.65 8.92
N VAL A 132 -3.51 2.20 8.04
CA VAL A 132 -3.24 2.02 6.60
C VAL A 132 -3.94 3.15 5.86
N GLY A 133 -3.31 3.73 4.84
CA GLY A 133 -3.93 4.85 4.15
C GLY A 133 -3.66 4.93 2.65
N ILE A 134 -4.61 5.56 1.96
CA ILE A 134 -4.56 5.86 0.53
C ILE A 134 -4.58 7.37 0.35
N THR A 135 -3.60 7.93 -0.37
CA THR A 135 -3.60 9.35 -0.73
C THR A 135 -4.61 9.67 -1.83
N LYS A 136 -5.16 10.87 -1.77
CA LYS A 136 -6.19 11.40 -2.69
C LYS A 136 -5.63 12.53 -3.53
N ARG A 137 -6.16 12.63 -4.74
CA ARG A 137 -5.98 13.83 -5.57
C ARG A 137 -6.88 14.97 -5.07
N PRO A 138 -6.55 16.23 -5.38
CA PRO A 138 -7.43 17.36 -5.09
C PRO A 138 -8.80 17.26 -5.76
N GLU A 139 -8.84 16.69 -6.97
CA GLU A 139 -10.08 16.45 -7.71
C GLU A 139 -10.84 15.23 -7.19
N THR A 140 -12.15 15.23 -7.41
CA THR A 140 -13.06 14.20 -6.90
C THR A 140 -12.85 12.86 -7.61
N GLY A 141 -12.46 11.85 -6.84
CA GLY A 141 -12.52 10.44 -7.25
C GLY A 141 -13.70 9.70 -6.62
N VAL A 142 -13.76 8.39 -6.77
CA VAL A 142 -14.76 7.52 -6.13
C VAL A 142 -14.11 6.80 -4.95
N GLU A 143 -14.75 6.81 -3.79
CA GLU A 143 -14.20 6.28 -2.54
C GLU A 143 -15.03 5.10 -2.04
N LEU A 144 -14.36 4.10 -1.46
CA LEU A 144 -14.98 2.99 -0.77
C LEU A 144 -14.37 2.89 0.63
N LEU A 145 -15.21 3.10 1.65
CA LEU A 145 -14.88 2.94 3.07
C LEU A 145 -15.81 1.84 3.62
N ASN A 146 -15.32 0.61 3.70
CA ASN A 146 -16.07 -0.52 4.25
C ASN A 146 -15.36 -1.04 5.51
N GLU A 147 -15.70 -0.44 6.65
CA GLU A 147 -15.14 -0.80 7.96
C GLU A 147 -15.40 -2.26 8.32
N GLN A 148 -16.62 -2.75 8.04
CA GLN A 148 -17.05 -4.09 8.41
C GLN A 148 -16.17 -5.18 7.78
N ASN A 149 -15.78 -5.00 6.53
CA ASN A 149 -14.95 -5.95 5.79
C ASN A 149 -13.48 -5.54 5.71
N GLY A 150 -13.10 -4.41 6.30
CA GLY A 150 -11.73 -3.90 6.26
C GLY A 150 -11.27 -3.51 4.86
N ILE A 151 -12.14 -2.97 4.01
CA ILE A 151 -11.80 -2.57 2.63
C ILE A 151 -11.73 -1.05 2.52
N LEU A 152 -10.57 -0.56 2.07
CA LEU A 152 -10.34 0.82 1.68
C LEU A 152 -10.11 0.86 0.17
N GLY A 153 -10.89 1.62 -0.58
CA GLY A 153 -10.77 1.72 -2.03
C GLY A 153 -10.83 3.16 -2.51
N TYR A 154 -10.06 3.47 -3.54
CA TYR A 154 -10.10 4.75 -4.22
C TYR A 154 -9.95 4.53 -5.72
N TRP A 155 -10.87 5.08 -6.50
CA TRP A 155 -10.72 5.25 -7.93
C TRP A 155 -10.40 6.71 -8.18
N GLU A 156 -9.19 7.00 -8.63
CA GLU A 156 -8.72 8.37 -8.84
C GLU A 156 -9.63 9.12 -9.84
N PRO A 157 -9.66 10.46 -9.81
CA PRO A 157 -10.08 11.22 -10.97
C PRO A 157 -9.16 10.90 -12.17
N THR A 158 -9.71 10.97 -13.38
CA THR A 158 -8.92 10.78 -14.61
C THR A 158 -7.85 11.86 -14.73
N HIS A 159 -6.59 11.44 -14.91
CA HIS A 159 -5.44 12.31 -15.08
C HIS A 159 -5.15 12.51 -16.57
N GLY A 160 -5.92 13.39 -17.22
CA GLY A 160 -5.75 13.69 -18.65
C GLY A 160 -5.65 12.44 -19.53
N GLU A 161 -4.65 12.39 -20.40
CA GLU A 161 -4.35 11.27 -21.31
C GLU A 161 -3.69 10.06 -20.62
N ASP A 162 -3.22 10.24 -19.38
CA ASP A 162 -2.61 9.15 -18.61
C ASP A 162 -3.67 8.16 -18.10
N GLY A 163 -4.93 8.57 -18.03
CA GLY A 163 -6.03 7.71 -17.59
C GLY A 163 -6.23 7.72 -16.08
N THR A 164 -6.68 6.59 -15.53
CA THR A 164 -7.19 6.52 -14.16
C THR A 164 -6.62 5.33 -13.41
N THR A 165 -6.10 5.59 -12.21
CA THR A 165 -5.59 4.56 -11.31
C THR A 165 -6.65 4.24 -10.25
N GLY A 166 -6.84 2.95 -9.97
CA GLY A 166 -7.55 2.48 -8.78
C GLY A 166 -6.53 2.01 -7.75
N VAL A 167 -6.67 2.40 -6.49
CA VAL A 167 -5.84 1.96 -5.37
C VAL A 167 -6.74 1.35 -4.30
N GLY A 168 -6.23 0.35 -3.58
CA GLY A 168 -7.05 -0.37 -2.62
C GLY A 168 -6.23 -1.09 -1.57
N CYS A 169 -6.85 -1.27 -0.41
CA CYS A 169 -6.31 -2.01 0.71
C CYS A 169 -7.38 -2.96 1.26
N ILE A 170 -6.96 -4.13 1.71
CA ILE A 170 -7.76 -5.07 2.49
C ILE A 170 -7.03 -5.33 3.81
N ILE A 171 -7.68 -5.07 4.92
CA ILE A 171 -7.15 -5.21 6.27
C ILE A 171 -7.97 -6.29 7.00
N PRO A 172 -7.46 -7.53 7.09
CA PRO A 172 -8.18 -8.62 7.77
C PRO A 172 -8.36 -8.42 9.28
N SER A 173 -7.50 -7.63 9.91
CA SER A 173 -7.64 -7.30 11.35
C SER A 173 -8.82 -6.36 11.59
N PRO A 174 -9.47 -6.42 12.77
CA PRO A 174 -10.58 -5.54 13.09
C PRO A 174 -10.26 -4.06 12.87
N ILE A 175 -11.17 -3.37 12.20
CA ILE A 175 -11.09 -1.93 11.99
C ILE A 175 -11.75 -1.22 13.18
N LYS A 176 -11.04 -0.23 13.74
CA LYS A 176 -11.58 0.64 14.78
C LYS A 176 -12.37 1.80 14.19
N ASN A 177 -11.88 2.36 13.09
CA ASN A 177 -12.47 3.50 12.40
C ASN A 177 -11.87 3.63 11.00
N MET A 178 -12.67 4.07 10.04
CA MET A 178 -12.22 4.59 8.76
C MET A 178 -12.66 6.05 8.61
N LEU A 179 -11.74 6.90 8.17
CA LEU A 179 -12.04 8.31 8.00
C LEU A 179 -11.27 8.94 6.85
N VAL A 180 -11.79 10.05 6.36
CA VAL A 180 -11.09 10.93 5.43
C VAL A 180 -10.40 12.03 6.24
N ASN A 181 -9.07 12.06 6.22
CA ASN A 181 -8.28 13.11 6.85
C ASN A 181 -7.54 13.92 5.78
N GLY A 182 -8.11 15.09 5.45
CA GLY A 182 -7.59 15.94 4.39
C GLY A 182 -7.51 15.18 3.06
N LYS A 183 -6.28 14.96 2.58
CA LYS A 183 -6.01 14.28 1.31
C LYS A 183 -5.76 12.77 1.47
N GLN A 184 -6.22 12.15 2.55
CA GLN A 184 -5.99 10.72 2.79
C GLN A 184 -7.28 10.01 3.23
N LEU A 185 -7.49 8.82 2.68
CA LEU A 185 -8.37 7.82 3.25
C LEU A 185 -7.56 7.01 4.27
N LEU A 186 -8.09 6.82 5.46
CA LEU A 186 -7.39 6.14 6.56
C LEU A 186 -8.25 5.01 7.12
N ALA A 187 -7.63 3.86 7.37
CA ALA A 187 -8.20 2.72 8.08
C ALA A 187 -7.36 2.45 9.33
N ILE A 188 -7.94 2.74 10.50
CA ILE A 188 -7.29 2.60 11.80
C ILE A 188 -7.58 1.20 12.35
N SER A 189 -6.53 0.51 12.76
CA SER A 189 -6.58 -0.83 13.37
C SER A 189 -5.58 -0.91 14.52
N GLU A 190 -5.35 -2.11 15.03
CA GLU A 190 -4.44 -2.37 16.13
C GLU A 190 -3.64 -3.65 15.88
N MET A 191 -2.32 -3.56 16.00
CA MET A 191 -1.39 -4.67 15.91
C MET A 191 -1.12 -5.23 17.32
N LYS A 192 -1.17 -6.56 17.45
CA LYS A 192 -0.76 -7.25 18.68
C LYS A 192 0.75 -7.34 18.78
N LYS A 193 1.30 -7.23 20.00
CA LYS A 193 2.75 -7.10 20.26
C LYS A 193 3.66 -8.18 19.66
N SER A 194 3.13 -9.39 19.41
CA SER A 194 3.90 -10.56 18.98
C SER A 194 3.49 -11.09 17.60
N GLU A 195 2.62 -10.37 16.90
CA GLU A 195 2.10 -10.77 15.59
C GLU A 195 2.38 -9.65 14.60
N PRO A 196 3.01 -9.94 13.44
CA PRO A 196 3.09 -8.95 12.37
C PRO A 196 1.70 -8.48 11.96
N PHE A 197 1.56 -7.19 11.70
CA PHE A 197 0.34 -6.65 11.10
C PHE A 197 0.29 -7.01 9.62
N VAL A 198 -0.69 -7.83 9.22
CA VAL A 198 -0.86 -8.28 7.84
C VAL A 198 -2.02 -7.55 7.18
N TYR A 199 -1.77 -7.01 6.00
CA TYR A 199 -2.77 -6.41 5.14
C TYR A 199 -2.39 -6.60 3.67
N TYR A 200 -3.30 -6.24 2.77
CA TYR A 200 -3.10 -6.37 1.33
C TYR A 200 -3.29 -5.01 0.70
N THR A 201 -2.50 -4.68 -0.31
CA THR A 201 -2.63 -3.41 -1.01
C THR A 201 -2.02 -3.45 -2.40
N GLY A 202 -2.59 -2.68 -3.30
CA GLY A 202 -2.09 -2.55 -4.66
C GLY A 202 -2.99 -1.65 -5.48
N ALA A 203 -2.82 -1.73 -6.79
CA ALA A 203 -3.41 -0.78 -7.71
C ALA A 203 -3.69 -1.39 -9.08
N VAL A 204 -4.57 -0.72 -9.82
CA VAL A 204 -4.97 -1.02 -11.19
C VAL A 204 -4.95 0.25 -12.02
N TRP A 205 -4.86 0.10 -13.34
CA TRP A 205 -4.85 1.22 -14.27
C TRP A 205 -5.79 0.95 -15.44
N ASN A 206 -6.68 1.88 -15.75
CA ASN A 206 -7.71 1.66 -16.77
C ASN A 206 -7.13 1.33 -18.16
N LYS A 207 -6.00 1.94 -18.54
CA LYS A 207 -5.32 1.67 -19.82
C LYS A 207 -4.61 0.31 -19.87
N ALA A 208 -4.54 -0.42 -18.76
CA ALA A 208 -4.12 -1.83 -18.76
C ALA A 208 -5.23 -2.77 -19.29
N GLY A 209 -6.49 -2.31 -19.34
CA GLY A 209 -7.60 -3.00 -19.99
C GLY A 209 -8.24 -4.15 -19.21
N VAL A 210 -7.77 -4.46 -17.99
CA VAL A 210 -8.32 -5.55 -17.16
C VAL A 210 -9.41 -5.05 -16.21
N ILE A 211 -9.12 -3.96 -15.48
CA ILE A 211 -10.07 -3.26 -14.61
C ILE A 211 -10.06 -1.81 -15.06
N THR A 212 -11.21 -1.30 -15.48
CA THR A 212 -11.32 -0.07 -16.26
C THR A 212 -12.19 1.01 -15.61
N ASN A 213 -12.86 0.68 -14.51
CA ASN A 213 -13.72 1.60 -13.77
C ASN A 213 -13.79 1.24 -12.27
N ALA A 214 -14.38 2.15 -11.49
CA ALA A 214 -14.51 2.02 -10.04
C ALA A 214 -15.31 0.78 -9.60
N GLU A 215 -16.41 0.46 -10.31
CA GLU A 215 -17.26 -0.69 -10.00
C GLU A 215 -16.46 -2.00 -10.08
N GLN A 216 -15.75 -2.21 -11.19
CA GLN A 216 -14.88 -3.38 -11.38
C GLN A 216 -13.77 -3.45 -10.34
N TRP A 217 -13.18 -2.30 -9.98
CA TRP A 217 -12.12 -2.25 -8.97
C TRP A 217 -12.65 -2.65 -7.59
N PHE A 218 -13.77 -2.06 -7.17
CA PHE A 218 -14.35 -2.34 -5.87
C PHE A 218 -14.91 -3.75 -5.77
N GLN A 219 -15.48 -4.27 -6.86
CA GLN A 219 -15.88 -5.68 -6.95
C GLN A 219 -14.67 -6.61 -6.79
N TYR A 220 -13.55 -6.31 -7.44
CA TYR A 220 -12.31 -7.08 -7.27
C TYR A 220 -11.84 -7.08 -5.81
N LEU A 221 -11.82 -5.92 -5.14
CA LEU A 221 -11.45 -5.83 -3.72
C LEU A 221 -12.38 -6.64 -2.81
N GLN A 222 -13.70 -6.60 -3.06
CA GLN A 222 -14.68 -7.38 -2.31
C GLN A 222 -14.49 -8.88 -2.51
N GLN A 223 -14.26 -9.34 -3.74
CA GLN A 223 -14.00 -10.75 -4.04
C GLN A 223 -12.72 -11.24 -3.37
N GLN A 224 -11.63 -10.46 -3.44
CA GLN A 224 -10.39 -10.81 -2.76
C GLN A 224 -10.57 -10.86 -1.24
N GLN A 225 -11.34 -9.95 -0.66
CA GLN A 225 -11.62 -9.96 0.78
C GLN A 225 -12.42 -11.20 1.18
N GLN A 226 -13.43 -11.59 0.40
CA GLN A 226 -14.21 -12.80 0.64
C GLN A 226 -13.33 -14.06 0.58
N GLN A 227 -12.48 -14.19 -0.44
CA GLN A 227 -11.54 -15.31 -0.57
C GLN A 227 -10.62 -15.42 0.65
N LEU A 228 -10.08 -14.29 1.15
CA LEU A 228 -9.24 -14.28 2.35
C LEU A 228 -9.97 -14.75 3.61
N VAL A 229 -11.27 -14.47 3.71
CA VAL A 229 -12.10 -14.98 4.82
C VAL A 229 -12.31 -16.48 4.67
N GLU A 230 -12.65 -16.96 3.48
CA GLU A 230 -12.88 -18.38 3.19
C GLU A 230 -11.62 -19.24 3.41
N ASP A 231 -10.46 -18.78 2.93
CA ASP A 231 -9.16 -19.43 3.13
C ASP A 231 -8.74 -19.43 4.62
N GLY A 232 -9.21 -18.42 5.38
CA GLY A 232 -8.97 -18.30 6.82
C GLY A 232 -9.86 -19.20 7.69
N ILE A 233 -10.97 -19.70 7.16
CA ILE A 233 -11.81 -20.72 7.82
C ILE A 233 -11.09 -22.06 7.68
N SER A 234 -10.14 -22.33 8.57
CA SER A 234 -9.65 -23.70 8.77
C SER A 234 -10.81 -24.56 9.26
N ILE A 235 -11.28 -25.49 8.41
CA ILE A 235 -12.09 -26.62 8.86
C ILE A 235 -11.20 -27.41 9.82
N LYS A 236 -11.43 -27.24 11.12
CA LYS A 236 -10.82 -28.10 12.14
C LYS A 236 -11.50 -29.47 12.02
N PHE A 237 -10.77 -30.46 11.55
CA PHE A 237 -11.12 -31.87 11.77
C PHE A 237 -10.83 -32.25 13.23
#